data_AF-A0A382IML1-F1
#
_entry.id   AF-A0A382IML1-F1
#
_cell.length_a   1.000
_cell.length_b   1.000
_cell.length_c   1.000
_cell.angle_alpha   90.00
_cell.angle_beta   90.00
_cell.angle_gamma   90.00
#
_symmetry.space_group_name_H-M   'P 1'
#
loop_
_entity.id
_entity.type
_entity.pdbx_description
1 polymer ?
#
loop_
_entity_poly.entity_id
_entity_poly.type
_entity_poly.pdbx_seq_one_letter_code
_entity_poly.pdbx_strand_id
1 'polypeptide(L)'
;MAYLVYNTDNSAITDGPFKTNSAAKASITRASKKHFIKNGTKLKNRAVAESTYYYANIEQEVERTNIMTGKKYKESINTPISCSPAFETYWSM
;
A
#
# COMPACT_ATOMS: atom_id res chain seq x y z
N MET A 1 -18.33 5.38 -0.40
CA MET A 1 -17.20 5.46 -1.35
C MET A 1 -16.05 6.23 -0.73
N ALA A 2 -14.90 5.58 -0.62
CA ALA A 2 -13.60 6.22 -0.40
C ALA A 2 -12.64 5.78 -1.51
N TYR A 3 -11.62 6.59 -1.80
CA TYR A 3 -10.62 6.37 -2.83
C TYR A 3 -9.25 6.17 -2.19
N LEU A 4 -8.50 5.18 -2.67
CA LEU A 4 -7.16 4.86 -2.22
C LEU A 4 -6.17 5.12 -3.35
N VAL A 5 -4.98 5.57 -2.97
CA VAL A 5 -3.84 5.65 -3.88
C VAL A 5 -2.91 4.51 -3.55
N TYR A 6 -2.60 3.70 -4.55
CA TYR A 6 -1.75 2.53 -4.40
C TYR A 6 -0.62 2.55 -5.45
N ASN A 7 0.42 1.79 -5.16
CA ASN A 7 1.53 1.58 -6.09
C ASN A 7 1.17 0.48 -7.10
N THR A 8 1.34 0.76 -8.38
CA THR A 8 0.99 -0.17 -9.46
C THR A 8 1.89 -1.40 -9.52
N ASP A 9 3.11 -1.36 -8.98
CA ASP A 9 4.06 -2.47 -9.08
C ASP A 9 3.78 -3.59 -8.07
N ASN A 10 3.47 -3.20 -6.83
CA ASN A 10 3.33 -4.11 -5.69
C ASN A 10 1.96 -4.00 -5.02
N SER A 11 1.02 -3.27 -5.60
CA SER A 11 -0.32 -2.99 -5.06
C SER A 11 -0.37 -2.26 -3.71
N ALA A 12 0.76 -1.91 -3.07
CA ALA A 12 0.75 -1.35 -1.71
C ALA A 12 0.07 0.03 -1.63
N ILE A 13 -0.77 0.24 -0.61
CA ILE A 13 -1.42 1.52 -0.34
C ILE A 13 -0.32 2.53 -0.01
N THR A 14 -0.35 3.66 -0.70
CA THR A 14 0.61 4.75 -0.50
C THR A 14 -0.02 5.98 0.12
N ASP A 15 -1.32 6.22 -0.11
CA ASP A 15 -2.02 7.40 0.41
C ASP A 15 -3.55 7.16 0.44
N GLY A 16 -4.25 7.96 1.25
CA GLY A 16 -5.70 7.86 1.49
C GLY A 16 -6.06 7.32 2.89
N PRO A 17 -7.34 7.03 3.14
CA PRO A 17 -8.48 7.13 2.22
C PRO A 17 -8.96 8.57 1.95
N PHE A 18 -9.33 8.85 0.70
CA PHE A 18 -9.92 10.13 0.26
C PHE A 18 -11.43 10.01 0.05
N LYS A 19 -12.17 11.09 0.31
CA LYS A 19 -13.62 11.13 0.05
C LYS A 19 -13.96 11.18 -1.45
N THR A 20 -13.14 11.85 -2.25
CA THR A 20 -13.38 12.09 -3.68
C THR A 20 -12.20 11.66 -4.56
N ASN A 21 -12.50 11.26 -5.80
CA ASN A 21 -11.49 10.92 -6.80
C ASN A 21 -10.56 12.10 -7.11
N SER A 22 -11.11 13.32 -7.15
CA SER A 22 -10.35 14.54 -7.39
C SER A 22 -9.29 14.78 -6.30
N ALA A 23 -9.62 14.54 -5.02
CA ALA A 23 -8.66 14.64 -3.93
C ALA A 23 -7.53 13.61 -4.04
N ALA A 24 -7.86 12.36 -4.38
CA ALA A 24 -6.87 11.30 -4.60
C ALA A 24 -5.92 11.62 -5.76
N LYS A 25 -6.45 12.09 -6.90
CA LYS A 25 -5.63 12.52 -8.05
C LYS A 25 -4.72 13.70 -7.68
N ALA A 26 -5.22 14.66 -6.91
CA ALA A 26 -4.43 15.79 -6.45
C ALA A 26 -3.25 15.36 -5.56
N SER A 27 -3.41 14.32 -4.73
CA SER A 27 -2.32 13.79 -3.90
C SER A 27 -1.22 13.15 -4.76
N ILE A 28 -1.58 12.43 -5.82
CA ILE A 28 -0.63 11.89 -6.82
C ILE A 28 0.14 13.03 -7.50
N THR A 29 -0.55 14.10 -7.94
CA THR A 29 0.11 15.25 -8.58
C THR A 29 1.14 15.91 -7.65
N ARG A 30 0.78 16.10 -6.37
CA ARG A 30 1.68 16.67 -5.35
C ARG A 30 2.89 15.77 -5.11
N ALA A 31 2.68 14.45 -5.01
CA ALA A 31 3.75 13.48 -4.88
C ALA A 31 4.68 13.46 -6.09
N SER A 32 4.12 13.49 -7.31
CA SER A 32 4.91 13.56 -8.54
C SER A 32 5.75 14.84 -8.63
N LYS A 33 5.21 15.99 -8.20
CA LYS A 33 5.96 17.25 -8.17
C LYS A 33 7.13 17.16 -7.19
N LYS A 34 6.91 16.64 -5.98
CA LYS A 34 7.96 16.42 -4.98
C LYS A 34 9.05 15.46 -5.51
N HIS A 35 8.65 14.39 -6.17
CA HIS A 35 9.58 13.42 -6.76
C HIS A 35 10.41 14.05 -7.89
N PHE A 36 9.77 14.83 -8.77
CA PHE A 36 10.45 15.53 -9.86
C PHE A 36 11.52 16.50 -9.36
N ILE A 37 11.22 17.27 -8.31
CA ILE A 37 12.19 18.19 -7.70
C ILE A 37 13.41 17.42 -7.16
N LYS A 38 13.21 16.22 -6.62
CA LYS A 38 14.30 15.42 -6.03
C LYS A 38 15.11 14.63 -7.06
N ASN A 39 14.45 14.05 -8.06
CA ASN A 39 15.04 13.03 -8.95
C ASN A 39 15.07 13.44 -10.43
N GLY A 40 14.50 14.58 -10.80
CA GLY A 40 14.42 15.05 -12.20
C GLY A 40 13.47 14.26 -13.11
N THR A 41 12.78 13.24 -12.59
CA THR A 41 11.87 12.37 -13.34
C THR A 41 10.45 12.43 -12.79
N LYS A 42 9.45 12.08 -13.62
CA LYS A 42 8.06 11.98 -13.17
C LYS A 42 7.83 10.65 -12.46
N LEU A 43 7.04 10.68 -11.39
CA LEU A 43 6.59 9.48 -10.69
C LEU A 43 5.59 8.72 -11.58
N LYS A 44 5.85 7.43 -11.87
CA LYS A 44 5.01 6.62 -12.78
C LYS A 44 4.13 5.59 -12.07
N ASN A 45 4.50 5.17 -10.87
CA ASN A 45 3.97 3.93 -10.27
C ASN A 45 2.91 4.25 -9.19
N ARG A 46 1.94 5.10 -9.52
CA ARG A 46 0.80 5.41 -8.63
C ARG A 46 -0.50 5.49 -9.40
N ALA A 47 -1.53 4.85 -8.88
CA ALA A 47 -2.89 4.85 -9.42
C ALA A 47 -3.93 5.08 -8.32
N VAL A 48 -5.17 5.39 -8.73
CA VAL A 48 -6.32 5.59 -7.83
C VAL A 48 -7.33 4.48 -8.08
N ALA A 49 -7.84 3.88 -7.01
CA ALA A 49 -8.99 2.97 -7.06
C ALA A 49 -10.00 3.30 -5.96
N GLU A 50 -11.24 2.89 -6.15
CA GLU A 50 -12.22 2.87 -5.07
C GLU A 50 -11.83 1.81 -4.03
N SER A 51 -11.99 2.14 -2.75
CA SER A 51 -11.66 1.27 -1.61
C SER A 51 -12.23 -0.15 -1.74
N THR A 52 -13.53 -0.27 -2.00
CA THR A 52 -14.20 -1.57 -2.18
C THR A 52 -13.62 -2.37 -3.34
N TYR A 53 -13.36 -1.72 -4.47
CA TYR A 53 -12.77 -2.37 -5.64
C TYR A 53 -11.31 -2.77 -5.40
N TYR A 54 -10.55 -1.93 -4.69
CA TYR A 54 -9.15 -2.18 -4.36
C TYR A 54 -8.98 -3.43 -3.50
N TYR A 55 -9.71 -3.52 -2.38
CA TYR A 55 -9.64 -4.67 -1.48
C TYR A 55 -10.13 -5.97 -2.14
N ALA A 56 -11.04 -5.88 -3.11
CA ALA A 56 -11.58 -7.06 -3.78
C ALA A 56 -10.73 -7.56 -4.96
N ASN A 57 -10.05 -6.68 -5.70
CA ASN A 57 -9.46 -7.03 -7.01
C ASN A 57 -7.99 -6.64 -7.19
N ILE A 58 -7.46 -5.72 -6.37
CA ILE A 58 -6.12 -5.16 -6.59
C ILE A 58 -5.15 -5.55 -5.48
N GLU A 59 -5.63 -5.60 -4.23
CA GLU A 59 -4.78 -5.91 -3.09
C GLU A 59 -4.10 -7.28 -3.25
N GLN A 60 -2.77 -7.28 -3.23
CA GLN A 60 -1.99 -8.51 -3.25
C GLN A 60 -1.82 -9.05 -1.83
N GLU A 61 -1.94 -10.37 -1.72
CA GLU A 61 -1.54 -11.12 -0.54
C GLU A 61 -0.13 -11.67 -0.73
N VAL A 62 0.70 -11.53 0.30
CA VAL A 62 2.07 -12.04 0.33
C VAL A 62 2.11 -13.27 1.23
N GLU A 63 2.76 -14.33 0.75
CA GLU A 63 3.06 -15.48 1.58
C GLU A 63 4.25 -15.16 2.49
N ARG A 64 4.04 -15.21 3.80
CA ARG A 64 5.06 -14.99 4.83
C ARG A 64 5.17 -16.22 5.73
N THR A 65 6.28 -16.31 6.46
CA THR A 65 6.56 -17.42 7.38
C THR A 65 6.59 -16.89 8.80
N ASN A 66 5.78 -17.48 9.67
CA ASN A 66 5.77 -17.16 11.10
C ASN A 66 7.12 -17.58 11.71
N ILE A 67 7.82 -16.65 12.36
CA ILE A 67 9.17 -16.91 12.91
C ILE A 67 9.13 -17.95 14.04
N MET A 68 8.08 -17.96 14.85
CA MET A 68 7.98 -18.83 16.03
C MET A 68 7.56 -20.26 15.70
N THR A 69 6.67 -20.42 14.72
CA THR A 69 6.13 -21.75 14.36
C THR A 69 6.70 -22.31 13.07
N GLY A 70 7.39 -21.51 12.26
CA GLY A 70 7.89 -21.88 10.94
C GLY A 70 6.78 -22.12 9.90
N LYS A 71 5.51 -21.88 10.25
CA LYS A 71 4.37 -22.11 9.34
C LYS A 71 4.23 -20.96 8.35
N LYS A 72 3.94 -21.31 7.10
CA LYS A 72 3.62 -20.33 6.06
C LYS A 72 2.16 -19.92 6.16
N TYR A 73 1.89 -18.65 5.93
CA TYR A 73 0.56 -18.07 5.91
C TYR A 73 0.53 -16.93 4.89
N LYS A 74 -0.67 -16.54 4.47
CA LYS A 74 -0.86 -15.39 3.59
C LYS A 74 -1.36 -14.20 4.40
N GLU A 75 -0.84 -13.02 4.11
CA GLU A 75 -1.33 -11.77 4.67
C GLU A 75 -1.32 -10.66 3.62
N SER A 76 -2.17 -9.66 3.80
CA SER A 76 -2.18 -8.47 2.94
C SER A 76 -0.79 -7.82 2.90
N ILE A 77 -0.40 -7.30 1.73
CA ILE A 77 0.83 -6.52 1.61
C ILE A 77 0.83 -5.26 2.50
N ASN A 78 -0.35 -4.78 2.87
CA ASN A 78 -0.55 -3.59 3.69
C ASN A 78 -0.51 -3.89 5.21
N THR A 79 -0.39 -5.16 5.63
CA THR A 79 -0.31 -5.52 7.05
C THR A 79 0.94 -4.90 7.69
N PRO A 80 0.79 -4.05 8.73
CA PRO A 80 1.94 -3.49 9.44
C PRO A 80 2.80 -4.58 10.05
N ILE A 81 4.11 -4.33 10.15
CA ILE A 81 5.10 -5.27 10.72
C ILE A 81 4.74 -5.65 12.17
N SER A 82 4.24 -4.69 12.95
CA SER A 82 3.76 -4.92 14.32
C SER A 82 2.54 -5.85 14.41
N CYS A 83 1.85 -6.09 13.30
CA CYS A 83 0.67 -6.96 13.21
C CYS A 83 0.96 -8.26 12.44
N SER A 84 2.23 -8.53 12.10
CA SER A 84 2.63 -9.69 11.30
C SER A 84 3.56 -10.61 12.12
N PRO A 85 3.14 -11.86 12.42
CA PRO A 85 3.96 -12.81 13.18
C PRO A 85 5.22 -13.29 12.43
N ALA A 86 5.40 -12.86 11.18
CA ALA A 86 6.63 -13.05 10.42
C ALA A 86 7.77 -12.10 10.81
N PHE A 87 7.57 -11.17 11.76
CA PHE A 87 8.60 -10.24 12.21
C PHE A 87 8.72 -10.19 13.72
N GLU A 88 9.94 -9.92 14.22
CA GLU A 88 10.24 -9.80 15.65
C GLU A 88 9.40 -8.72 16.34
N THR A 89 9.10 -7.61 15.65
CA THR A 89 8.33 -6.49 16.20
C THR A 89 6.94 -6.90 16.68
N TYR A 90 6.33 -7.92 16.07
CA TYR A 90 5.04 -8.47 16.52
C TYR A 90 5.18 -9.23 17.86
N TRP A 91 6.34 -9.83 18.12
CA TRP A 91 6.62 -10.66 19.30
C TRP A 91 7.28 -9.88 20.45
N SER A 92 7.79 -8.69 20.17
CA SER A 92 8.38 -7.79 21.17
C SER A 92 7.37 -6.83 21.82
N MET A 93 6.08 -6.93 21.47
CA MET A 93 4.97 -6.18 22.06
C MET A 93 4.34 -6.94 23.22
#